data_AF-A0A6I4LYF7-F1
#
_entry.id   AF-A0A6I4LYF7-F1
#
_cell.length_a   1.000
_cell.length_b   1.000
_cell.length_c   1.000
_cell.angle_alpha   90.00
_cell.angle_beta   90.00
_cell.angle_gamma   90.00
#
_symmetry.space_group_name_H-M   'P 1'
#
loop_
_entity.id
_entity.type
_entity.pdbx_description
1 polymer ?
#
loop_
_entity_poly.entity_id
_entity_poly.type
_entity_poly.pdbx_seq_one_letter_code
_entity_poly.pdbx_strand_id
1 'polypeptide(L)'
;MSEVFKSSLSLRTMEDPNPTVSDPLKAAQAGMGMVPNMYAAMVNLPALLDTYNHGYAKFRAEAGFTPVEQEVVFLAISRFNGCHYCVAAHSFVGDMMSKVPTEVTDAIRNGHTVPDTKLEALRAFAHQMTESRGTPSLDQAKAFLAAGYTEEHILGIILAISVKVISNYTNHIFHTELDSGFAARAWDVVA
;
A
#
# COMPACT_ATOMS: atom_id res chain seq x y z
N MET A 1 -8.33 22.56 -8.93
CA MET A 1 -8.58 21.11 -9.08
C MET A 1 -10.09 20.94 -9.19
N SER A 2 -10.58 20.21 -10.19
CA SER A 2 -12.00 19.87 -10.29
C SER A 2 -12.45 19.12 -9.02
N GLU A 3 -13.69 19.34 -8.57
CA GLU A 3 -14.26 18.54 -7.49
C GLU A 3 -14.28 17.06 -7.92
N VAL A 4 -13.45 16.24 -7.27
CA VAL A 4 -13.48 14.78 -7.41
C VAL A 4 -14.51 14.21 -6.46
N PHE A 5 -15.10 13.07 -6.81
CA PHE A 5 -16.15 12.42 -6.02
C PHE A 5 -15.63 12.05 -4.62
N LYS A 6 -16.36 12.48 -3.58
CA LYS A 6 -16.20 12.03 -2.19
C LYS A 6 -17.41 11.20 -1.78
N SER A 7 -17.17 10.00 -1.26
CA SER A 7 -18.22 9.14 -0.70
C SER A 7 -18.98 9.84 0.42
N SER A 8 -20.30 9.66 0.46
CA SER A 8 -21.16 10.11 1.55
C SER A 8 -21.33 9.06 2.67
N LEU A 9 -20.71 7.88 2.52
CA LEU A 9 -20.75 6.84 3.55
C LEU A 9 -19.87 7.23 4.74
N SER A 10 -20.41 7.12 5.94
CA SER A 10 -19.65 7.33 7.17
C SER A 10 -18.65 6.19 7.42
N LEU A 11 -17.56 6.49 8.13
CA LEU A 11 -16.69 5.45 8.70
C LEU A 11 -17.51 4.60 9.69
N ARG A 12 -17.35 3.28 9.61
CA ARG A 12 -18.01 2.33 10.52
C ARG A 12 -17.20 2.12 11.79
N THR A 13 -17.82 1.64 12.86
CA THR A 13 -17.17 1.46 14.17
C THR A 13 -17.34 0.05 14.71
N MET A 14 -16.63 -0.26 15.80
CA MET A 14 -16.73 -1.57 16.47
C MET A 14 -18.08 -1.77 17.17
N GLU A 15 -18.85 -0.71 17.38
CA GLU A 15 -20.19 -0.72 17.97
C GLU A 15 -21.30 -0.91 16.92
N ASP A 16 -20.94 -1.12 15.66
CA ASP A 16 -21.91 -1.39 14.60
C ASP A 16 -22.82 -2.57 14.97
N PRO A 17 -24.15 -2.45 14.83
CA PRO A 17 -25.07 -3.52 15.19
C PRO A 17 -24.95 -4.74 14.25
N ASN A 18 -24.36 -4.58 13.07
CA ASN A 18 -24.12 -5.69 12.15
C ASN A 18 -22.75 -6.36 12.45
N PRO A 19 -22.73 -7.63 12.91
CA PRO A 19 -21.48 -8.33 13.20
C PRO A 19 -20.53 -8.44 12.01
N THR A 20 -21.05 -8.53 10.78
CA THR A 20 -20.20 -8.58 9.58
C THR A 20 -19.43 -7.29 9.32
N VAL A 21 -19.84 -6.19 9.98
CA VAL A 21 -19.13 -4.91 9.99
C VAL A 21 -18.28 -4.77 11.25
N SER A 22 -18.85 -5.04 12.43
CA SER A 22 -18.15 -4.79 13.70
C SER A 22 -16.98 -5.73 13.94
N ASP A 23 -17.10 -7.01 13.56
CA ASP A 23 -16.14 -8.04 13.94
C ASP A 23 -14.78 -7.88 13.23
N PRO A 24 -14.71 -7.54 11.92
CA PRO A 24 -13.46 -7.17 11.28
C PRO A 24 -12.75 -6.00 11.95
N LEU A 25 -13.49 -4.99 12.43
CA LEU A 25 -12.91 -3.83 13.11
C LEU A 25 -12.41 -4.20 14.52
N LYS A 26 -13.14 -5.02 15.27
CA LYS A 26 -12.68 -5.56 16.55
C LYS A 26 -11.41 -6.40 16.39
N ALA A 27 -11.33 -7.21 15.33
CA ALA A 27 -10.13 -7.97 15.02
C ALA A 27 -8.94 -7.07 14.69
N ALA A 28 -9.15 -5.99 13.93
CA ALA A 28 -8.12 -4.97 13.68
C ALA A 28 -7.65 -4.31 14.99
N GLN A 29 -8.58 -3.90 15.86
CA GLN A 29 -8.24 -3.34 17.17
C GLN A 29 -7.42 -4.31 18.03
N ALA A 30 -7.80 -5.59 18.06
CA ALA A 30 -7.09 -6.60 18.84
C ALA A 30 -5.68 -6.90 18.29
N GLY A 31 -5.52 -6.90 16.96
CA GLY A 31 -4.25 -7.22 16.32
C GLY A 31 -3.27 -6.05 16.20
N MET A 32 -3.79 -4.82 16.04
CA MET A 32 -2.97 -3.62 15.78
C MET A 32 -3.00 -2.59 16.91
N GLY A 33 -3.88 -2.76 17.90
CA GLY A 33 -4.10 -1.75 18.95
C GLY A 33 -4.89 -0.52 18.48
N MET A 34 -5.32 -0.50 17.22
CA MET A 34 -6.13 0.58 16.63
C MET A 34 -6.99 0.04 15.48
N VAL A 35 -8.06 0.76 15.14
CA VAL A 35 -8.82 0.58 13.90
C VAL A 35 -8.37 1.65 12.91
N PRO A 36 -7.65 1.32 11.83
CA PRO A 36 -7.29 2.30 10.81
C PRO A 36 -8.53 2.93 10.17
N ASN A 37 -8.55 4.24 9.98
CA ASN A 37 -9.63 4.95 9.29
C ASN A 37 -9.97 4.33 7.92
N MET A 38 -8.95 3.84 7.21
CA MET A 38 -9.13 3.12 5.93
C MET A 38 -9.94 1.83 6.10
N TYR A 39 -9.76 1.07 7.18
CA TYR A 39 -10.50 -0.17 7.42
C TYR A 39 -11.97 0.15 7.77
N ALA A 40 -12.18 1.18 8.59
CA ALA A 40 -13.50 1.71 8.92
C ALA A 40 -14.25 2.22 7.67
N ALA A 41 -13.54 2.72 6.66
CA ALA A 41 -14.09 3.06 5.35
C ALA A 41 -14.45 1.82 4.53
N MET A 42 -13.50 0.90 4.33
CA MET A 42 -13.66 -0.30 3.50
C MET A 42 -14.82 -1.18 3.96
N VAL A 43 -15.00 -1.33 5.28
CA VAL A 43 -15.99 -2.26 5.83
C VAL A 43 -17.44 -1.82 5.60
N ASN A 44 -17.69 -0.63 5.05
CA ASN A 44 -18.99 -0.30 4.45
C ASN A 44 -19.41 -1.34 3.40
N LEU A 45 -18.44 -2.00 2.75
CA LEU A 45 -18.62 -3.23 2.00
C LEU A 45 -17.73 -4.32 2.62
N PRO A 46 -18.22 -5.17 3.54
CA PRO A 46 -17.39 -6.14 4.27
C PRO A 46 -16.51 -7.02 3.38
N ALA A 47 -17.02 -7.43 2.21
CA ALA A 47 -16.27 -8.20 1.22
C ALA A 47 -14.99 -7.50 0.71
N LEU A 48 -14.99 -6.15 0.66
CA LEU A 48 -13.82 -5.37 0.23
C LEU A 48 -12.71 -5.43 1.28
N LEU A 49 -13.05 -5.22 2.55
CA LEU A 49 -12.08 -5.31 3.65
C LEU A 49 -11.55 -6.74 3.81
N ASP A 50 -12.41 -7.75 3.72
CA ASP A 50 -12.02 -9.16 3.78
C ASP A 50 -11.03 -9.52 2.66
N THR A 51 -11.36 -9.16 1.41
CA THR A 51 -10.48 -9.39 0.25
C THR A 51 -9.15 -8.67 0.40
N TYR A 52 -9.16 -7.41 0.86
CA TYR A 52 -7.95 -6.65 1.13
C TYR A 52 -7.07 -7.36 2.15
N ASN A 53 -7.63 -7.73 3.31
CA ASN A 53 -6.89 -8.38 4.38
C ASN A 53 -6.31 -9.73 3.93
N HIS A 54 -7.10 -10.52 3.19
CA HIS A 54 -6.65 -11.79 2.65
C HIS A 54 -5.48 -11.60 1.68
N GLY A 55 -5.64 -10.76 0.66
CA GLY A 55 -4.60 -10.49 -0.34
C GLY A 55 -3.34 -9.89 0.28
N TYR A 56 -3.49 -8.97 1.23
CA TYR A 56 -2.37 -8.37 1.95
C TYR A 56 -1.59 -9.41 2.77
N ALA A 57 -2.29 -10.29 3.51
CA ALA A 57 -1.65 -11.36 4.26
C ALA A 57 -0.93 -12.35 3.33
N LYS A 58 -1.56 -12.72 2.21
CA LYS A 58 -0.95 -13.60 1.19
C LYS A 58 0.28 -12.98 0.55
N PHE A 59 0.25 -11.69 0.21
CA PHE A 59 1.43 -11.00 -0.30
C PHE A 59 2.58 -11.07 0.70
N ARG A 60 2.34 -10.75 1.97
CA ARG A 60 3.40 -10.76 2.99
C ARG A 60 3.97 -12.14 3.29
N ALA A 61 3.15 -13.19 3.18
CA ALA A 61 3.55 -14.55 3.52
C ALA A 61 4.14 -15.33 2.34
N GLU A 62 3.67 -15.07 1.11
CA GLU A 62 3.86 -15.98 -0.02
C GLU A 62 4.48 -15.32 -1.26
N ALA A 63 4.62 -13.98 -1.33
CA ALA A 63 5.14 -13.30 -2.53
C ALA A 63 6.68 -13.34 -2.71
N GLY A 64 7.41 -14.01 -1.81
CA GLY A 64 8.87 -14.19 -1.92
C GLY A 64 9.74 -13.00 -1.53
N PHE A 65 9.15 -11.85 -1.22
CA PHE A 65 9.88 -10.63 -0.82
C PHE A 65 10.21 -10.61 0.69
N THR A 66 11.38 -10.06 1.03
CA THR A 66 11.71 -9.71 2.42
C THR A 66 10.81 -8.59 2.95
N PRO A 67 10.69 -8.40 4.28
CA PRO A 67 9.89 -7.31 4.85
C PRO A 67 10.27 -5.92 4.31
N VAL A 68 11.56 -5.67 4.05
CA VAL A 68 12.04 -4.42 3.46
C VAL A 68 11.52 -4.25 2.03
N GLU A 69 11.69 -5.28 1.19
CA GLU A 69 11.23 -5.29 -0.20
C GLU A 69 9.72 -5.15 -0.33
N GLN A 70 8.95 -5.78 0.58
CA GLN A 70 7.50 -5.66 0.63
C GLN A 70 7.05 -4.19 0.76
N GLU A 71 7.71 -3.42 1.63
CA GLU A 71 7.40 -2.00 1.81
C GLU A 71 7.87 -1.14 0.65
N VAL A 72 9.01 -1.47 0.03
CA VAL A 72 9.46 -0.81 -1.20
C VAL A 72 8.40 -0.95 -2.31
N VAL A 73 7.84 -2.16 -2.49
CA VAL A 73 6.78 -2.41 -3.47
C VAL A 73 5.52 -1.61 -3.12
N PHE A 74 5.02 -1.72 -1.89
CA PHE A 74 3.79 -1.02 -1.49
C PHE A 74 3.92 0.51 -1.58
N LEU A 75 5.07 1.05 -1.18
CA LEU A 75 5.34 2.49 -1.20
C LEU A 75 5.48 3.01 -2.63
N ALA A 76 6.17 2.28 -3.52
CA ALA A 76 6.31 2.63 -4.93
C ALA A 76 4.96 2.71 -5.65
N ILE A 77 4.11 1.68 -5.47
CA ILE A 77 2.76 1.63 -6.05
C ILE A 77 1.89 2.76 -5.49
N SER A 78 1.88 2.93 -4.16
CA SER A 78 1.03 3.94 -3.50
C SER A 78 1.42 5.36 -3.87
N ARG A 79 2.71 5.62 -4.05
CA ARG A 79 3.21 6.92 -4.54
C ARG A 79 2.76 7.16 -5.97
N PHE A 80 2.91 6.18 -6.87
CA PHE A 80 2.46 6.33 -8.26
C PHE A 80 0.96 6.62 -8.33
N ASN A 81 0.16 5.92 -7.53
CA ASN A 81 -1.28 6.16 -7.43
C ASN A 81 -1.63 7.48 -6.71
N GLY A 82 -0.67 8.22 -6.17
CA GLY A 82 -0.93 9.48 -5.46
C GLY A 82 -1.78 9.30 -4.20
N CYS A 83 -1.61 8.19 -3.46
CA CYS A 83 -2.40 7.93 -2.26
C CYS A 83 -1.69 8.42 -0.99
N HIS A 84 -2.08 9.58 -0.47
CA HIS A 84 -1.48 10.19 0.72
C HIS A 84 -1.48 9.28 1.93
N TYR A 85 -2.63 8.66 2.20
CA TYR A 85 -2.82 7.78 3.34
C TYR A 85 -1.87 6.58 3.27
N CYS A 86 -1.82 5.88 2.14
CA CYS A 86 -1.00 4.68 1.99
C CYS A 86 0.50 5.01 1.94
N VAL A 87 0.90 6.13 1.35
CA VAL A 87 2.30 6.57 1.39
C VAL A 87 2.73 6.81 2.83
N ALA A 88 1.93 7.54 3.64
CA ALA A 88 2.24 7.77 5.03
C ALA A 88 2.28 6.48 5.87
N ALA A 89 1.25 5.63 5.75
CA ALA A 89 1.17 4.38 6.50
C ALA A 89 2.33 3.42 6.17
N HIS A 90 2.64 3.19 4.89
CA HIS A 90 3.74 2.31 4.48
C HIS A 90 5.13 2.90 4.73
N SER A 91 5.26 4.23 4.81
CA SER A 91 6.49 4.86 5.31
C SER A 91 6.69 4.54 6.79
N PHE A 92 5.66 4.74 7.62
CA PHE A 92 5.74 4.44 9.05
C PHE A 92 6.00 2.96 9.31
N VAL A 93 5.26 2.05 8.67
CA VAL A 93 5.46 0.60 8.80
C VAL A 93 6.84 0.20 8.29
N GLY A 94 7.27 0.75 7.14
CA GLY A 94 8.61 0.57 6.60
C GLY A 94 9.71 0.88 7.61
N ASP A 95 9.71 2.11 8.11
CA ASP A 95 10.77 2.60 8.98
C ASP A 95 10.73 1.90 10.36
N MET A 96 9.53 1.78 10.96
CA MET A 96 9.39 1.37 12.36
C MET A 96 9.32 -0.16 12.54
N MET A 97 8.68 -0.87 11.61
CA MET A 97 8.36 -2.30 11.77
C MET A 97 9.25 -3.17 10.86
N SER A 98 9.25 -2.89 9.56
CA SER A 98 9.99 -3.66 8.55
C SER A 98 11.48 -3.33 8.50
N LYS A 99 11.92 -2.28 9.22
CA LYS A 99 13.31 -1.82 9.30
C LYS A 99 13.91 -1.43 7.95
N VAL A 100 13.07 -0.84 7.10
CA VAL A 100 13.52 -0.15 5.89
C VAL A 100 14.35 1.06 6.33
N PRO A 101 15.57 1.26 5.80
CA PRO A 101 16.32 2.48 6.07
C PRO A 101 15.54 3.71 5.59
N THR A 102 15.50 4.76 6.41
CA THR A 102 14.64 5.93 6.13
C THR A 102 15.07 6.66 4.85
N GLU A 103 16.34 6.62 4.47
CA GLU A 103 16.83 7.13 3.19
C GLU A 103 16.19 6.42 1.98
N VAL A 104 15.80 5.15 2.11
CA VAL A 104 15.07 4.40 1.08
C VAL A 104 13.62 4.88 1.02
N THR A 105 12.92 4.95 2.16
CA THR A 105 11.52 5.40 2.16
C THR A 105 11.42 6.86 1.71
N ASP A 106 12.33 7.73 2.13
CA ASP A 106 12.40 9.13 1.69
C ASP A 106 12.74 9.27 0.21
N ALA A 107 13.67 8.48 -0.33
CA ALA A 107 13.95 8.48 -1.76
C ALA A 107 12.69 8.14 -2.56
N ILE A 108 11.99 7.07 -2.18
CA ILE A 108 10.73 6.68 -2.84
C ILE A 108 9.71 7.81 -2.71
N ARG A 109 9.41 8.28 -1.50
CA ARG A 109 8.42 9.35 -1.24
C ARG A 109 8.65 10.59 -2.09
N ASN A 110 9.90 11.00 -2.25
CA ASN A 110 10.29 12.19 -3.01
C ASN A 110 10.44 11.94 -4.52
N GLY A 111 10.38 10.68 -4.98
CA GLY A 111 10.58 10.33 -6.39
C GLY A 111 12.04 10.35 -6.81
N HIS A 112 12.95 10.20 -5.85
CA HIS A 112 14.37 10.08 -6.11
C HIS A 112 14.77 8.61 -6.27
N THR A 113 15.93 8.40 -6.86
CA THR A 113 16.56 7.08 -6.94
C THR A 113 16.86 6.54 -5.55
N VAL A 114 16.49 5.29 -5.29
CA VAL A 114 16.86 4.58 -4.06
C VAL A 114 18.37 4.27 -4.07
N PRO A 115 19.11 4.52 -2.98
CA PRO A 115 20.58 4.31 -2.95
C PRO A 115 21.00 2.85 -3.13
N ASP A 116 20.23 1.90 -2.60
CA ASP A 116 20.47 0.47 -2.79
C ASP A 116 20.01 0.05 -4.19
N THR A 117 20.95 -0.47 -5.00
CA THR A 117 20.71 -0.78 -6.42
C THR A 117 19.70 -1.91 -6.63
N LYS A 118 19.61 -2.87 -5.69
CA LYS A 118 18.65 -3.97 -5.77
C LYS A 118 17.24 -3.46 -5.42
N LEU A 119 17.12 -2.67 -4.35
CA LEU A 119 15.84 -2.05 -3.97
C LEU A 119 15.38 -1.02 -5.00
N GLU A 120 16.30 -0.31 -5.66
CA GLU A 120 15.95 0.60 -6.76
C GLU A 120 15.39 -0.17 -7.96
N ALA A 121 15.97 -1.31 -8.33
CA ALA A 121 15.42 -2.15 -9.40
C ALA A 121 13.99 -2.63 -9.06
N LEU A 122 13.75 -3.01 -7.80
CA LEU A 122 12.43 -3.39 -7.31
C LEU A 122 11.43 -2.22 -7.36
N ARG A 123 11.82 -1.06 -6.81
CA ARG A 123 11.00 0.16 -6.83
C ARG A 123 10.66 0.57 -8.26
N ALA A 124 11.65 0.59 -9.15
CA ALA A 124 11.50 0.96 -10.55
C ALA A 124 10.52 0.03 -11.26
N PHE A 125 10.69 -1.28 -11.10
CA PHE A 125 9.84 -2.25 -11.77
C PHE A 125 8.40 -2.24 -11.22
N ALA A 126 8.21 -2.10 -9.89
CA ALA A 126 6.88 -1.95 -9.30
C ALA A 126 6.16 -0.69 -9.81
N HIS A 127 6.88 0.43 -9.94
CA HIS A 127 6.36 1.65 -10.56
C HIS A 127 5.96 1.42 -12.02
N GLN A 128 6.85 0.85 -12.83
CA GLN A 128 6.63 0.59 -14.25
C GLN A 128 5.44 -0.34 -14.50
N MET A 129 5.31 -1.41 -13.71
CA MET A 129 4.15 -2.31 -13.75
C MET A 129 2.85 -1.57 -13.45
N THR A 130 2.87 -0.64 -12.48
CA THR A 130 1.66 0.14 -12.13
C THR A 130 1.32 1.15 -13.22
N GLU A 131 2.31 1.90 -13.70
CA GLU A 131 2.15 2.93 -14.74
C GLU A 131 1.67 2.34 -16.07
N SER A 132 2.30 1.26 -16.50
CA SER A 132 1.95 0.55 -17.73
C SER A 132 0.72 -0.33 -17.60
N ARG A 133 0.06 -0.38 -16.43
CA ARG A 133 -1.09 -1.26 -16.16
C ARG A 133 -0.78 -2.74 -16.46
N GLY A 134 0.40 -3.19 -16.04
CA GLY A 134 0.86 -4.57 -16.19
C GLY A 134 1.47 -4.89 -17.56
N THR A 135 1.90 -3.88 -18.32
CA THR A 135 2.53 -4.05 -19.64
C THR A 135 3.96 -3.48 -19.68
N PRO A 136 4.89 -3.99 -18.84
CA PRO A 136 6.27 -3.51 -18.85
C PRO A 136 6.95 -3.88 -20.17
N SER A 137 7.96 -3.11 -20.56
CA SER A 137 8.79 -3.46 -21.71
C SER A 137 9.68 -4.67 -21.40
N LEU A 138 10.17 -5.33 -22.45
CA LEU A 138 11.13 -6.44 -22.31
C LEU A 138 12.38 -6.02 -21.54
N ASP A 139 12.89 -4.81 -21.79
CA ASP A 139 14.10 -4.31 -21.14
C ASP A 139 13.87 -4.01 -19.65
N GLN A 140 12.68 -3.53 -19.29
CA GLN A 140 12.28 -3.33 -17.89
C GLN A 140 12.23 -4.67 -17.14
N ALA A 141 11.60 -5.69 -17.71
CA ALA A 141 11.55 -7.03 -17.13
C ALA A 141 12.96 -7.64 -17.02
N LYS A 142 13.80 -7.51 -18.05
CA LYS A 142 15.20 -7.99 -18.01
C LYS A 142 16.02 -7.30 -16.92
N ALA A 143 15.88 -5.99 -16.75
CA ALA A 143 16.60 -5.26 -15.70
C ALA A 143 16.19 -5.74 -14.29
N PHE A 144 14.89 -5.98 -14.08
CA PHE A 144 14.39 -6.54 -12.82
C PHE A 144 14.94 -7.94 -12.52
N LEU A 145 14.92 -8.83 -13.52
CA LEU A 145 15.47 -10.19 -13.39
C LEU A 145 16.99 -10.18 -13.18
N ALA A 146 17.71 -9.28 -13.87
CA ALA A 146 19.16 -9.13 -13.71
C ALA A 146 19.57 -8.62 -12.32
N ALA A 147 18.68 -7.94 -11.59
CA ALA A 147 18.89 -7.55 -10.19
C ALA A 147 18.72 -8.71 -9.20
N GLY A 148 18.42 -9.92 -9.68
CA GLY A 148 18.29 -11.13 -8.88
C GLY A 148 16.86 -11.44 -8.43
N TYR A 149 15.85 -10.77 -8.98
CA TYR A 149 14.46 -11.15 -8.83
C TYR A 149 14.06 -12.22 -9.86
N THR A 150 12.88 -12.79 -9.67
CA THR A 150 12.36 -13.92 -10.48
C THR A 150 11.01 -13.56 -11.11
N GLU A 151 10.55 -14.38 -12.05
CA GLU A 151 9.21 -14.22 -12.63
C GLU A 151 8.10 -14.41 -11.58
N GLU A 152 8.32 -15.23 -10.55
CA GLU A 152 7.39 -15.34 -9.41
C GLU A 152 7.26 -14.01 -8.66
N HIS A 153 8.35 -13.24 -8.52
CA HIS A 153 8.28 -11.89 -7.94
C HIS A 153 7.47 -10.93 -8.82
N ILE A 154 7.42 -11.12 -10.14
CA ILE A 154 6.53 -10.35 -11.03
C ILE A 154 5.06 -10.65 -10.68
N LEU A 155 4.71 -11.92 -10.46
CA LEU A 155 3.37 -12.31 -9.99
C LEU A 155 3.08 -11.74 -8.59
N GLY A 156 4.08 -11.70 -7.70
CA GLY A 156 4.01 -11.05 -6.41
C GLY A 156 3.69 -9.55 -6.52
N ILE A 157 4.29 -8.83 -7.48
CA ILE A 157 3.98 -7.43 -7.75
C ILE A 157 2.56 -7.26 -8.29
N ILE A 158 2.05 -8.18 -9.12
CA ILE A 158 0.64 -8.16 -9.56
C ILE A 158 -0.31 -8.27 -8.36
N LEU A 159 -0.02 -9.17 -7.41
CA LEU A 159 -0.77 -9.28 -6.16
C LEU A 159 -0.65 -8.00 -5.31
N ALA A 160 0.54 -7.40 -5.24
CA ALA A 160 0.71 -6.14 -4.52
C ALA A 160 -0.11 -5.01 -5.15
N ILE A 161 -0.14 -4.91 -6.47
CA ILE A 161 -0.92 -3.93 -7.22
C ILE A 161 -2.41 -4.10 -6.94
N SER A 162 -2.95 -5.34 -6.93
CA SER A 162 -4.37 -5.56 -6.65
C SER A 162 -4.75 -5.11 -5.23
N VAL A 163 -3.93 -5.44 -4.23
CA VAL A 163 -4.11 -5.02 -2.83
C VAL A 163 -3.98 -3.49 -2.68
N LYS A 164 -3.04 -2.88 -3.41
CA LYS A 164 -2.85 -1.41 -3.38
C LYS A 164 -3.94 -0.68 -4.15
N VAL A 165 -4.49 -1.21 -5.22
CA VAL A 165 -5.68 -0.65 -5.88
C VAL A 165 -6.86 -0.59 -4.91
N ILE A 166 -7.15 -1.69 -4.20
CA ILE A 166 -8.23 -1.72 -3.20
C ILE A 166 -8.02 -0.63 -2.15
N SER A 167 -6.82 -0.53 -1.58
CA SER A 167 -6.53 0.47 -0.53
C SER A 167 -6.43 1.90 -1.04
N ASN A 168 -5.67 2.15 -2.09
CA ASN A 168 -5.46 3.48 -2.62
C ASN A 168 -6.76 4.10 -3.12
N TYR A 169 -7.57 3.35 -3.89
CA TYR A 169 -8.80 3.90 -4.46
C TYR A 169 -9.88 4.08 -3.38
N THR A 170 -9.93 3.20 -2.38
CA THR A 170 -10.79 3.46 -1.21
C THR A 170 -10.42 4.79 -0.55
N ASN A 171 -9.12 5.03 -0.33
CA ASN A 171 -8.68 6.27 0.30
C ASN A 171 -8.94 7.51 -0.54
N HIS A 172 -8.80 7.40 -1.87
CA HIS A 172 -9.15 8.49 -2.79
C HIS A 172 -10.64 8.81 -2.70
N ILE A 173 -11.52 7.80 -2.73
CA ILE A 173 -12.97 7.99 -2.71
C ILE A 173 -13.49 8.47 -1.34
N PHE A 174 -12.91 8.00 -0.24
CA PHE A 174 -13.30 8.43 1.11
C PHE A 174 -12.61 9.72 1.56
N HIS A 175 -11.59 10.19 0.84
CA HIS A 175 -10.71 11.27 1.28
C HIS A 175 -10.22 10.98 2.71
N THR A 176 -9.76 9.76 2.94
CA THR A 176 -9.51 9.22 4.29
C THR A 176 -8.55 10.11 5.06
N GLU A 177 -8.97 10.55 6.25
CA GLU A 177 -8.12 11.29 7.16
C GLU A 177 -7.01 10.39 7.71
N LEU A 178 -5.80 10.92 7.79
CA LEU A 178 -4.64 10.18 8.25
C LEU A 178 -4.76 9.87 9.75
N ASP A 179 -4.56 8.60 10.14
CA ASP A 179 -4.51 8.24 11.55
C ASP A 179 -3.29 8.87 12.24
N SER A 180 -3.45 9.25 13.51
CA SER A 180 -2.42 9.91 14.30
C SER A 180 -1.10 9.13 14.38
N GLY A 181 -1.17 7.79 14.38
CA GLY A 181 0.00 6.92 14.37
C GLY A 181 0.90 7.08 13.14
N PHE A 182 0.36 7.57 12.02
CA PHE A 182 1.11 7.76 10.78
C PHE A 182 1.51 9.22 10.53
N ALA A 183 1.07 10.15 11.39
CA ALA A 183 1.25 11.60 11.20
C ALA A 183 2.72 12.02 11.07
N ALA A 184 3.64 11.35 11.76
CA ALA A 184 5.08 11.61 11.66
C ALA A 184 5.66 11.36 10.26
N ARG A 185 4.93 10.62 9.40
CA ARG A 185 5.31 10.35 8.01
C ARG A 185 4.24 10.84 7.03
N ALA A 186 3.46 11.86 7.41
CA ALA A 186 2.52 12.53 6.52
C ALA A 186 3.17 12.86 5.16
N TRP A 187 2.39 12.77 4.09
CA TRP A 187 2.86 13.01 2.73
C TRP A 187 1.74 13.65 1.95
N ASP A 188 2.08 14.69 1.20
CA ASP A 188 1.19 15.30 0.22
C ASP A 188 1.69 14.96 -1.17
N VAL A 189 0.76 14.85 -2.13
CA VAL A 189 1.12 14.73 -3.54
C VAL A 189 1.93 15.97 -3.90
N VAL A 190 3.24 15.79 -4.08
CA VAL A 190 4.10 16.85 -4.60
C VAL A 190 3.61 17.15 -6.01
N ALA A 191 3.13 18.39 -6.20
CA ALA A 191 2.61 18.88 -7.48
C ALA A 191 3.67 18.81 -8.60
#